data_AF-A0A934HGK1-F1
#
_entry.id   AF-A0A934HGK1-F1
#
_cell.length_a   1.000
_cell.length_b   1.000
_cell.length_c   1.000
_cell.angle_alpha   90.00
_cell.angle_beta   90.00
_cell.angle_gamma   90.00
#
_symmetry.space_group_name_H-M   'P 1'
#
loop_
_entity.id
_entity.type
_entity.pdbx_description
1 polymer ?
#
loop_
_entity_poly.entity_id
_entity_poly.type
_entity_poly.pdbx_seq_one_letter_code
_entity_poly.pdbx_strand_id
1 'polypeptide(L)'
;MLKNVNPVSTNSWHIDQWPPLAWLETVIKLVALVVGIITLIGVIRAGDFDLPGGARLAQTILMGVLALGLIAALFDRLIEREIVAMAFVIVNNLGHWGMVIALASGQDLGAAVTVFCGLMLVGDIVKLVFLRVHKFSVRDVPRPVLVGLTLFYVVGYTVIVLL
;
A
#
# COMPACT_ATOMS: atom_id res chain seq x y z
N MET A 1 -0.45 31.40 40.82
CA MET A 1 -1.28 30.47 40.03
C MET A 1 -0.42 29.95 38.89
N LEU A 2 0.31 28.84 39.12
CA LEU A 2 1.23 28.28 38.13
C LEU A 2 0.41 27.45 37.13
N LYS A 3 0.51 27.78 35.84
CA LYS A 3 -0.03 26.96 34.75
C LYS A 3 0.68 25.60 34.80
N ASN A 4 -0.07 24.55 35.10
CA ASN A 4 0.33 23.18 34.78
C ASN A 4 0.42 23.09 33.24
N VAL A 5 1.62 23.33 32.72
CA VAL A 5 1.95 22.98 31.34
C VAL A 5 2.07 21.47 31.34
N ASN A 6 1.03 20.77 30.87
CA ASN A 6 1.13 19.34 30.60
C ASN A 6 2.34 19.11 29.69
N PRO A 7 3.25 18.18 30.02
CA PRO A 7 4.34 17.85 29.11
C PRO A 7 3.74 17.36 27.80
N VAL A 8 4.14 17.98 26.69
CA VAL A 8 3.88 17.44 25.35
C VAL A 8 4.50 16.05 25.33
N SER A 9 3.68 15.00 25.33
CA SER A 9 4.18 13.63 25.20
C SER A 9 4.86 13.50 23.85
N THR A 10 6.19 13.51 23.83
CA THR A 10 6.98 13.24 22.65
C THR A 10 6.89 11.75 22.35
N ASN A 11 5.91 11.34 21.55
CA ASN A 11 5.86 9.95 21.06
C ASN A 11 7.22 9.63 20.42
N SER A 12 7.91 8.64 20.95
CA SER A 12 9.20 8.20 20.42
C SER A 12 8.98 7.13 19.35
N TRP A 13 9.99 6.94 18.50
CA TRP A 13 9.94 5.83 17.54
C TRP A 13 9.93 4.50 18.29
N HIS A 14 9.02 3.61 17.91
CA HIS A 14 8.84 2.32 18.58
C HIS A 14 8.66 1.18 17.58
N ILE A 15 8.80 -0.05 18.07
CA ILE A 15 8.45 -1.27 17.36
C ILE A 15 7.21 -1.85 18.05
N ASP A 16 6.14 -2.02 17.30
CA ASP A 16 4.89 -2.54 17.83
C ASP A 16 4.84 -4.08 17.82
N GLN A 17 3.99 -4.67 18.66
CA GLN A 17 3.84 -6.12 18.77
C GLN A 17 2.79 -6.64 17.78
N TRP A 18 3.26 -7.00 16.59
CA TRP A 18 2.38 -7.47 15.53
C TRP A 18 1.97 -8.94 15.73
N PRO A 19 0.66 -9.25 15.69
CA PRO A 19 0.20 -10.64 15.72
C PRO A 19 0.54 -11.37 14.40
N PRO A 20 0.49 -12.72 14.38
CA PRO A 20 0.88 -13.50 13.21
C PRO A 20 0.18 -13.11 11.91
N LEU A 21 -1.10 -12.70 11.96
CA LEU A 21 -1.84 -12.26 10.77
C LEU A 21 -1.30 -10.95 10.18
N ALA A 22 -0.80 -10.03 11.00
CA ALA A 22 -0.18 -8.79 10.52
C ALA A 22 1.14 -9.09 9.80
N TRP A 23 1.96 -10.00 10.36
CA TRP A 23 3.17 -10.47 9.68
C TRP A 23 2.87 -11.18 8.36
N LEU A 24 1.83 -12.02 8.32
CA LEU A 24 1.41 -12.70 7.11
C LEU A 24 1.00 -11.71 6.00
N GLU A 25 0.16 -10.72 6.32
CA GLU A 25 -0.19 -9.62 5.39
C GLU A 25 1.09 -8.97 4.84
N THR A 26 1.99 -8.58 5.74
CA THR A 26 3.21 -7.86 5.37
C THR A 26 4.11 -8.68 4.46
N VAL A 27 4.34 -9.96 4.75
CA VAL A 27 5.17 -10.83 3.92
C VAL A 27 4.59 -10.97 2.52
N ILE A 28 3.28 -11.23 2.41
CA ILE A 28 2.60 -11.35 1.10
C ILE A 28 2.76 -10.05 0.29
N LYS A 29 2.55 -8.90 0.93
CA LYS A 29 2.71 -7.61 0.26
C LYS A 29 4.17 -7.32 -0.09
N LEU A 30 5.13 -7.66 0.75
CA LEU A 30 6.55 -7.49 0.42
C LEU A 30 6.93 -8.27 -0.84
N VAL A 31 6.40 -9.48 -1.05
CA VAL A 31 6.61 -10.23 -2.31
C VAL A 31 6.01 -9.46 -3.49
N ALA A 32 4.79 -8.92 -3.36
CA ALA A 32 4.19 -8.07 -4.38
C ALA A 32 5.08 -6.85 -4.70
N LEU A 33 5.60 -6.19 -3.67
CA LEU A 33 6.44 -4.99 -3.82
C LEU A 33 7.76 -5.29 -4.53
N VAL A 34 8.35 -6.46 -4.31
CA VAL A 34 9.51 -6.92 -5.09
C VAL A 34 9.15 -7.02 -6.58
N VAL A 35 7.99 -7.58 -6.92
CA VAL A 35 7.52 -7.62 -8.32
C VAL A 35 7.39 -6.20 -8.88
N GLY A 36 6.76 -5.30 -8.13
CA GLY A 36 6.60 -3.89 -8.53
C GLY A 36 7.92 -3.18 -8.83
N ILE A 37 8.90 -3.34 -7.93
CA ILE A 37 10.22 -2.71 -8.06
C ILE A 37 11.02 -3.32 -9.21
N ILE A 38 11.02 -4.65 -9.36
CA ILE A 38 11.70 -5.32 -10.49
C ILE A 38 11.11 -4.86 -11.83
N THR A 39 9.78 -4.75 -11.89
CA THR A 39 9.06 -4.32 -13.10
C THR A 39 9.45 -2.88 -13.46
N LEU A 40 9.47 -1.97 -12.48
CA LEU A 40 9.93 -0.60 -12.67
C LEU A 40 11.36 -0.54 -13.22
N ILE A 41 12.30 -1.29 -12.61
CA ILE A 41 13.70 -1.31 -13.04
C ILE A 41 13.81 -1.81 -14.49
N GLY A 42 13.06 -2.86 -14.84
CA GLY A 42 13.02 -3.40 -16.21
C GLY A 42 12.56 -2.34 -17.21
N VAL A 43 11.46 -1.65 -16.90
CA VAL A 43 10.89 -0.60 -17.74
C VAL A 43 11.84 0.58 -17.93
N ILE A 44 12.43 1.10 -16.85
CA ILE A 44 13.38 2.22 -16.91
C ILE A 44 14.58 1.87 -17.78
N ARG A 45 15.07 0.63 -17.71
CA ARG A 45 16.21 0.16 -18.53
C ARG A 45 15.87 0.03 -20.00
N ALA A 46 14.64 -0.35 -20.33
CA ALA A 46 14.19 -0.44 -21.72
C ALA A 46 14.05 0.95 -22.35
N GLY A 47 13.68 1.98 -21.56
CA GLY A 47 13.69 3.38 -21.97
C GLY A 47 12.58 3.79 -22.95
N ASP A 48 11.64 2.89 -23.24
CA ASP A 48 10.50 3.15 -24.10
C ASP A 48 9.28 3.56 -23.26
N PHE A 49 8.76 4.76 -23.52
CA PHE A 49 7.60 5.31 -22.83
C PHE A 49 6.62 5.81 -23.87
N ASP A 50 5.53 5.07 -24.04
CA ASP A 50 4.38 5.47 -24.83
C ASP A 50 3.14 5.55 -23.95
N LEU A 51 2.30 6.56 -24.23
CA LEU A 51 1.11 6.81 -23.44
C LEU A 51 0.12 5.65 -23.58
N PRO A 52 -0.33 5.05 -22.46
CA PRO A 52 -1.23 3.90 -22.54
C PRO A 52 -2.61 4.33 -23.06
N GLY A 53 -3.22 3.47 -23.88
CA GLY A 53 -4.62 3.55 -24.30
C GLY A 53 -5.48 2.42 -23.73
N GLY A 54 -6.80 2.50 -23.93
CA GLY A 54 -7.74 1.41 -23.64
C GLY A 54 -7.75 0.95 -22.18
N ALA A 55 -7.84 -0.38 -21.96
CA ALA A 55 -7.88 -0.98 -20.62
C ALA A 55 -6.65 -0.63 -19.78
N ARG A 56 -5.49 -0.52 -20.41
CA ARG A 56 -4.24 -0.17 -19.73
C ARG A 56 -4.26 1.25 -19.17
N LEU A 57 -4.86 2.21 -19.87
CA LEU A 57 -5.05 3.55 -19.34
C LEU A 57 -5.92 3.52 -18.07
N ALA A 58 -7.00 2.73 -18.08
CA ALA A 58 -7.85 2.55 -16.90
C ALA A 58 -7.08 1.89 -15.74
N GLN A 59 -6.29 0.84 -15.99
CA GLN A 59 -5.40 0.23 -15.00
C GLN A 59 -4.40 1.24 -14.44
N THR A 60 -3.80 2.08 -15.30
CA THR A 60 -2.84 3.13 -14.90
C THR A 60 -3.49 4.16 -13.97
N ILE A 61 -4.68 4.66 -14.35
CA ILE A 61 -5.42 5.64 -13.55
C ILE A 61 -5.82 5.04 -12.20
N LEU A 62 -6.38 3.82 -12.20
CA LEU A 62 -6.77 3.14 -10.97
C LEU A 62 -5.56 2.89 -10.05
N MET A 63 -4.46 2.36 -10.59
CA MET A 63 -3.23 2.15 -9.84
C MET A 63 -2.69 3.47 -9.28
N GLY A 64 -2.77 4.57 -10.05
CA GLY A 64 -2.41 5.92 -9.60
C GLY A 64 -3.27 6.41 -8.44
N VAL A 65 -4.59 6.21 -8.51
CA VAL A 65 -5.51 6.57 -7.42
C VAL A 65 -5.20 5.76 -6.14
N LEU A 66 -4.95 4.45 -6.27
CA LEU A 66 -4.54 3.62 -5.13
C LEU A 66 -3.20 4.10 -4.55
N ALA A 67 -2.21 4.42 -5.40
CA ALA A 67 -0.91 4.93 -4.99
C ALA A 67 -1.01 6.28 -4.24
N LEU A 68 -1.89 7.18 -4.68
CA LEU A 68 -2.16 8.44 -3.98
C LEU A 68 -2.72 8.21 -2.56
N GLY A 69 -3.58 7.20 -2.39
CA GLY A 69 -4.06 6.81 -1.07
C GLY A 69 -2.93 6.36 -0.12
N LEU A 70 -1.87 5.75 -0.66
CA LEU A 70 -0.71 5.33 0.13
C LEU A 70 0.18 6.48 0.58
N ILE A 71 0.11 7.63 -0.07
CA ILE A 71 0.74 8.87 0.42
C ILE A 71 0.06 9.33 1.70
N ALA A 72 -1.27 9.25 1.79
CA ALA A 72 -1.98 9.55 3.03
C ALA A 72 -1.57 8.58 4.16
N ALA A 73 -1.37 7.30 3.84
CA ALA A 73 -0.87 6.31 4.79
C ALA A 73 0.56 6.63 5.29
N LEU A 74 1.42 7.22 4.45
CA LEU A 74 2.76 7.67 4.87
C LEU A 74 2.68 8.72 5.99
N PHE A 75 1.80 9.71 5.83
CA PHE A 75 1.59 10.74 6.86
C PHE A 75 1.03 10.15 8.15
N ASP A 76 0.09 9.21 8.06
CA ASP A 76 -0.41 8.48 9.22
C ASP A 76 0.73 7.77 9.98
N ARG A 77 1.63 7.09 9.26
CA ARG A 77 2.78 6.40 9.89
C ARG A 77 3.81 7.38 10.46
N LEU A 78 3.98 8.56 9.88
CA LEU A 78 4.89 9.59 10.41
C LEU A 78 4.42 10.10 11.77
N ILE A 79 3.10 10.20 11.96
CA ILE A 79 2.50 10.59 13.24
C ILE A 79 2.58 9.45 14.23
N GLU A 80 2.34 8.21 13.79
CA GLU A 80 2.39 7.01 14.64
C GLU A 80 3.81 6.71 15.16
N ARG A 81 4.83 6.97 14.34
CA ARG A 81 6.25 6.69 14.64
C ARG A 81 6.54 5.21 14.93
N GLU A 82 5.86 4.32 14.23
CA GLU A 82 6.15 2.89 14.27
C GLU A 82 7.13 2.52 13.15
N ILE A 83 8.28 1.93 13.52
CA ILE A 83 9.44 1.75 12.63
C ILE A 83 9.12 0.78 11.50
N VAL A 84 8.49 -0.37 11.80
CA VAL A 84 8.24 -1.43 10.81
C VAL A 84 7.22 -0.97 9.78
N ALA A 85 6.12 -0.36 10.21
CA ALA A 85 5.09 0.21 9.36
C ALA A 85 5.62 1.38 8.53
N MET A 86 6.52 2.20 9.08
CA MET A 86 7.16 3.27 8.33
C MET A 86 8.03 2.72 7.20
N ALA A 87 8.91 1.75 7.50
CA ALA A 87 9.72 1.10 6.48
C ALA A 87 8.84 0.43 5.41
N PHE A 88 7.80 -0.29 5.86
CA PHE A 88 6.86 -0.94 4.96
C PHE A 88 6.14 0.06 4.05
N VAL A 89 5.60 1.17 4.57
CA VAL A 89 4.82 2.11 3.75
C VAL A 89 5.67 2.86 2.72
N ILE A 90 6.96 3.08 3.01
CA ILE A 90 7.91 3.64 2.04
C ILE A 90 8.10 2.65 0.87
N VAL A 91 8.43 1.40 1.17
CA VAL A 91 8.60 0.35 0.13
C VAL A 91 7.28 0.12 -0.61
N ASN A 92 6.15 0.21 0.11
CA ASN A 92 4.83 0.06 -0.47
C ASN A 92 4.53 1.16 -1.50
N ASN A 93 4.82 2.42 -1.18
CA ASN A 93 4.72 3.53 -2.13
C ASN A 93 5.63 3.31 -3.34
N LEU A 94 6.88 2.90 -3.14
CA LEU A 94 7.82 2.64 -4.24
C LEU A 94 7.31 1.55 -5.20
N GLY A 95 6.79 0.43 -4.67
CA GLY A 95 6.24 -0.63 -5.51
C GLY A 95 5.00 -0.19 -6.31
N HIS A 96 4.11 0.59 -5.70
CA HIS A 96 2.90 1.08 -6.36
C HIS A 96 3.22 2.11 -7.44
N TRP A 97 4.00 3.14 -7.11
CA TRP A 97 4.43 4.12 -8.10
C TRP A 97 5.28 3.49 -9.20
N GLY A 98 6.07 2.47 -8.87
CA GLY A 98 6.76 1.65 -9.85
C GLY A 98 5.80 0.99 -10.85
N MET A 99 4.70 0.41 -10.36
CA MET A 99 3.68 -0.18 -11.23
C MET A 99 2.90 0.87 -12.03
N VAL A 100 2.65 2.07 -11.49
CA VAL A 100 2.07 3.20 -12.23
C VAL A 100 2.96 3.58 -13.42
N ILE A 101 4.26 3.79 -13.17
CA ILE A 101 5.23 4.15 -14.21
C ILE A 101 5.36 3.02 -15.24
N ALA A 102 5.37 1.77 -14.78
CA ALA A 102 5.45 0.61 -15.65
C ALA A 102 4.21 0.49 -16.56
N LEU A 103 3.01 0.65 -16.00
CA LEU A 103 1.78 0.71 -16.77
C LEU A 103 1.75 1.91 -17.74
N ALA A 104 2.51 2.97 -17.50
CA ALA A 104 2.65 4.07 -18.43
C ALA A 104 3.72 3.86 -19.55
N SER A 105 4.37 2.69 -19.64
CA SER A 105 5.57 2.50 -20.46
C SER A 105 5.41 1.80 -21.82
N GLY A 106 4.22 1.69 -22.41
CA GLY A 106 4.02 0.98 -23.69
C GLY A 106 4.28 -0.54 -23.68
N GLN A 107 5.09 -1.09 -22.76
CA GLN A 107 5.46 -2.51 -22.66
C GLN A 107 4.32 -3.43 -22.21
N ASP A 108 4.27 -4.67 -22.69
CA ASP A 108 3.32 -5.66 -22.19
C ASP A 108 3.75 -6.18 -20.81
N LEU A 109 2.95 -5.85 -19.80
CA LEU A 109 3.20 -6.14 -18.39
C LEU A 109 2.09 -6.95 -17.73
N GLY A 110 1.16 -7.52 -18.52
CA GLY A 110 -0.07 -8.12 -18.00
C GLY A 110 0.18 -9.08 -16.84
N ALA A 111 1.11 -10.03 -17.01
CA ALA A 111 1.44 -10.99 -15.96
C ALA A 111 2.00 -10.33 -14.68
N ALA A 112 2.88 -9.34 -14.81
CA ALA A 112 3.48 -8.64 -13.68
C ALA A 112 2.42 -7.83 -12.90
N VAL A 113 1.52 -7.15 -13.61
CA VAL A 113 0.39 -6.41 -13.04
C VAL A 113 -0.56 -7.35 -12.31
N THR A 114 -0.92 -8.48 -12.94
CA THR A 114 -1.79 -9.50 -12.33
C THR A 114 -1.18 -10.09 -11.07
N VAL A 115 0.11 -10.46 -11.09
CA VAL A 115 0.80 -11.00 -9.91
C VAL A 115 0.88 -9.96 -8.80
N PHE A 116 1.27 -8.73 -9.13
CA PHE A 116 1.34 -7.63 -8.17
C PHE A 116 -0.02 -7.38 -7.50
N CYS A 117 -1.05 -7.12 -8.31
CA CYS A 117 -2.40 -6.80 -7.80
C CYS A 117 -3.04 -8.00 -7.10
N GLY A 118 -2.82 -9.21 -7.59
CA GLY A 118 -3.32 -10.44 -6.96
C GLY A 118 -2.72 -10.66 -5.58
N LEU A 119 -1.40 -10.48 -5.43
CA LEU A 119 -0.75 -10.59 -4.11
C LEU A 119 -1.18 -9.44 -3.17
N MET A 120 -1.29 -8.20 -3.67
CA MET A 120 -1.80 -7.08 -2.88
C MET A 120 -3.23 -7.33 -2.38
N LEU A 121 -4.10 -7.83 -3.26
CA LEU A 121 -5.48 -8.23 -2.97
C LEU A 121 -5.53 -9.31 -1.88
N VAL A 122 -4.72 -10.37 -2.00
CA VAL A 122 -4.64 -11.43 -0.97
C VAL A 122 -4.18 -10.83 0.36
N GLY A 123 -3.17 -9.96 0.36
CA GLY A 123 -2.72 -9.25 1.56
C GLY A 123 -3.84 -8.42 2.21
N ASP A 124 -4.63 -7.69 1.42
CA ASP A 124 -5.76 -6.92 1.96
C ASP A 124 -6.92 -7.79 2.46
N ILE A 125 -7.14 -8.96 1.85
CA ILE A 125 -8.09 -9.95 2.40
C ILE A 125 -7.59 -10.45 3.77
N VAL A 126 -6.31 -10.78 3.90
CA VAL A 126 -5.71 -11.14 5.19
C VAL A 126 -5.88 -10.00 6.20
N LYS A 127 -5.68 -8.75 5.78
CA LYS A 127 -5.93 -7.56 6.61
C LYS A 127 -7.39 -7.45 7.07
N LEU A 128 -8.35 -7.71 6.18
CA LEU A 128 -9.77 -7.70 6.55
C LEU A 128 -10.09 -8.79 7.57
N VAL A 129 -9.51 -9.98 7.43
CA VAL A 129 -9.65 -11.06 8.42
C VAL A 129 -9.01 -10.65 9.75
N PHE A 130 -7.80 -10.07 9.72
CA PHE A 130 -7.15 -9.51 10.90
C PHE A 130 -8.03 -8.46 11.60
N LEU A 131 -8.52 -7.47 10.86
CA LEU A 131 -9.42 -6.44 11.36
C LEU A 131 -10.72 -7.03 11.88
N ARG A 132 -11.18 -8.19 11.39
CA ARG A 132 -12.38 -8.89 11.87
C ARG A 132 -12.14 -9.56 13.23
N VAL A 133 -11.01 -10.26 13.38
CA VAL A 133 -10.71 -11.12 14.53
C VAL A 133 -10.13 -10.34 15.70
N HIS A 134 -9.34 -9.29 15.44
CA HIS A 134 -8.70 -8.47 16.47
C HIS A 134 -9.45 -7.16 16.69
N LYS A 135 -9.52 -6.70 17.96
CA LYS A 135 -9.96 -5.33 18.30
C LYS A 135 -8.80 -4.36 18.05
N PHE A 136 -8.47 -4.19 16.77
CA PHE A 136 -7.39 -3.30 16.34
C PHE A 136 -7.93 -1.90 16.02
N SER A 137 -7.25 -0.88 16.52
CA SER A 137 -7.43 0.53 16.16
C SER A 137 -6.06 1.18 16.06
N VAL A 138 -5.88 2.06 15.08
CA VAL A 138 -4.69 2.91 14.99
C VAL A 138 -5.09 4.26 15.57
N ARG A 139 -4.53 4.63 16.72
CA ARG A 139 -4.93 5.83 17.48
C ARG A 139 -6.45 5.90 17.65
N ASP A 140 -7.05 7.02 17.25
CA ASP A 140 -8.48 7.30 17.31
C ASP A 140 -9.22 6.97 16.00
N VAL A 141 -8.57 6.31 15.03
CA VAL A 141 -9.23 5.97 13.76
C VAL A 141 -10.25 4.85 14.00
N PRO A 142 -11.55 5.10 13.75
CA PRO A 142 -12.57 4.09 13.95
C PRO A 142 -12.35 2.88 13.02
N ARG A 143 -12.55 1.68 13.55
CA ARG A 143 -12.46 0.42 12.79
C ARG A 143 -13.24 0.42 11.46
N PRO A 144 -14.46 1.00 11.36
CA PRO A 144 -15.16 1.10 10.07
C PRO A 144 -14.37 1.86 8.99
N VAL A 145 -13.60 2.89 9.38
CA VAL A 145 -12.73 3.63 8.45
C VAL A 145 -11.59 2.74 7.96
N LEU A 146 -10.94 1.98 8.86
CA LEU A 146 -9.89 1.03 8.48
C LEU A 146 -10.41 -0.06 7.53
N VAL A 147 -11.62 -0.57 7.77
CA VAL A 147 -12.29 -1.55 6.89
C VAL A 147 -12.63 -0.91 5.55
N GLY A 148 -13.23 0.29 5.53
CA GLY A 148 -13.59 0.99 4.31
C GLY A 148 -12.39 1.30 3.42
N LEU A 149 -11.29 1.79 4.02
CA LEU A 149 -10.03 2.01 3.29
C LEU A 149 -9.48 0.70 2.74
N THR A 150 -9.46 -0.38 3.52
CA THR A 150 -8.96 -1.68 3.02
C THR A 150 -9.84 -2.23 1.89
N LEU A 151 -11.17 -2.11 2.00
CA LEU A 151 -12.10 -2.51 0.95
C LEU A 151 -11.92 -1.71 -0.34
N PHE A 152 -11.59 -0.43 -0.24
CA PHE A 152 -11.28 0.39 -1.40
C PHE A 152 -10.11 -0.18 -2.21
N TYR A 153 -9.04 -0.60 -1.54
CA TYR A 153 -7.92 -1.28 -2.20
C TYR A 153 -8.31 -2.66 -2.77
N VAL A 154 -9.05 -3.48 -2.01
CA VAL A 154 -9.57 -4.77 -2.49
C VAL A 154 -10.34 -4.62 -3.80
N VAL A 155 -11.28 -3.67 -3.84
CA VAL A 155 -12.06 -3.40 -5.06
C VAL A 155 -11.16 -2.88 -6.17
N GLY A 156 -10.26 -1.94 -5.88
CA GLY A 156 -9.33 -1.39 -6.87
C GLY A 156 -8.46 -2.46 -7.53
N TYR A 157 -7.80 -3.31 -6.75
CA TYR A 157 -6.98 -4.40 -7.29
C TYR A 157 -7.82 -5.44 -8.05
N THR A 158 -9.03 -5.74 -7.56
CA THR A 158 -9.94 -6.66 -8.26
C THR A 158 -10.29 -6.11 -9.65
N VAL A 159 -10.64 -4.83 -9.75
CA VAL A 159 -10.94 -4.20 -11.05
C VAL A 159 -9.71 -4.21 -11.95
N ILE A 160 -8.53 -3.87 -11.44
CA ILE A 160 -7.28 -3.87 -12.24
C ILE A 160 -6.99 -5.26 -12.81
N VAL A 161 -7.19 -6.34 -12.04
CA VAL A 161 -6.96 -7.72 -12.49
C VAL A 161 -7.97 -8.19 -13.55
N LEU A 162 -9.19 -7.63 -13.55
CA LEU A 162 -10.25 -8.02 -14.49
C LEU A 162 -10.23 -7.22 -15.80
N LEU A 163 -9.51 -6.09 -15.82
CA LEU A 163 -9.27 -5.27 -17.02
C LEU A 163 -8.13 -5.84 -17.85
#